data_AF-A0A349X8R5-F1
#
_entry.id   AF-A0A349X8R5-F1
#
_cell.length_a   1.000
_cell.length_b   1.000
_cell.length_c   1.000
_cell.angle_alpha   90.00
_cell.angle_beta   90.00
_cell.angle_gamma   90.00
#
_symmetry.space_group_name_H-M   'P 1'
#
loop_
_entity.id
_entity.type
_entity.pdbx_description
1 polymer ?
#
loop_
_entity_poly.entity_id
_entity_poly.type
_entity_poly.pdbx_seq_one_letter_code
_entity_poly.pdbx_strand_id
1 'polypeptide(L)'
;SNLSYIFFGFYAVALAFNDWKKKFPLERGYLAHVPIQSFLFGVALIYSGLGSGFFHASLTRYGQQCDVGAMYAMMLCIAAIPVGSWLPQLKILGTNYKFASWPLIALLIVLGSTYFTYFKWEYEFTEVSSYFTWVLLVFAAVSLIQRGKHLQLRWLIAAIVSIIIAAKIRELDMQDRFTDPDSFFQGHAVWHLISSCYYAFIFLYLRSEERR
;
A
#
# COMPACT_ATOMS: atom_id res chain seq x y z
N SER A 1 17.80 0.24 -5.13
CA SER A 1 16.72 -0.39 -4.35
C SER A 1 15.32 -0.03 -4.86
N ASN A 2 15.03 1.24 -5.17
CA ASN A 2 13.71 1.74 -5.56
C ASN A 2 13.00 1.03 -6.75
N LEU A 3 13.76 0.39 -7.64
CA LEU A 3 13.19 -0.39 -8.74
C LEU A 3 12.29 -1.54 -8.27
N SER A 4 12.49 -2.07 -7.06
CA SER A 4 11.61 -3.11 -6.50
C SER A 4 10.16 -2.68 -6.44
N TYR A 5 9.87 -1.44 -6.00
CA TYR A 5 8.52 -0.89 -5.98
C TYR A 5 7.95 -0.78 -7.40
N ILE A 6 8.76 -0.34 -8.37
CA ILE A 6 8.32 -0.20 -9.76
C ILE A 6 7.95 -1.57 -10.35
N PHE A 7 8.78 -2.59 -10.14
CA PHE A 7 8.48 -3.94 -10.62
C PHE A 7 7.19 -4.52 -10.02
N PHE A 8 7.01 -4.40 -8.70
CA PHE A 8 5.76 -4.84 -8.06
C PHE A 8 4.55 -3.99 -8.49
N GLY A 9 4.76 -2.70 -8.73
CA GLY A 9 3.72 -1.81 -9.24
C GLY A 9 3.23 -2.24 -10.62
N PHE A 10 4.15 -2.55 -11.55
CA PHE A 10 3.79 -3.12 -12.85
C PHE A 10 3.09 -4.47 -12.72
N TYR A 11 3.54 -5.33 -11.81
CA TYR A 11 2.86 -6.60 -11.54
C TYR A 11 1.41 -6.39 -11.08
N ALA A 12 1.16 -5.49 -10.13
CA ALA A 12 -0.19 -5.19 -9.64
C ALA A 12 -1.08 -4.57 -10.73
N VAL A 13 -0.53 -3.68 -11.57
CA VAL A 13 -1.23 -3.12 -12.73
C VAL A 13 -1.59 -4.20 -13.76
N ALA A 14 -0.64 -5.08 -14.10
CA ALA A 14 -0.88 -6.18 -15.03
C ALA A 14 -1.95 -7.15 -14.50
N LEU A 15 -1.92 -7.44 -13.19
CA LEU A 15 -2.92 -8.27 -12.53
C LEU A 15 -4.32 -7.62 -12.61
N ALA A 16 -4.42 -6.31 -12.35
CA ALA A 16 -5.66 -5.57 -12.49
C ALA A 16 -6.26 -5.67 -13.91
N PHE A 17 -5.42 -5.47 -14.94
CA PHE A 17 -5.85 -5.65 -16.33
C PHE A 17 -6.33 -7.06 -16.65
N ASN A 18 -5.64 -8.07 -16.14
CA ASN A 18 -6.08 -9.46 -16.29
C ASN A 18 -7.45 -9.71 -15.64
N ASP A 19 -7.69 -9.15 -14.45
CA ASP A 19 -8.96 -9.34 -13.74
C ASP A 19 -10.12 -8.59 -14.41
N TRP A 20 -9.88 -7.38 -14.92
CA TRP A 20 -10.89 -6.65 -15.70
C TRP A 20 -11.37 -7.44 -16.92
N LYS A 21 -10.45 -8.15 -17.59
CA LYS A 21 -10.80 -9.01 -18.73
C LYS A 21 -11.63 -10.21 -18.30
N LYS A 22 -11.34 -10.78 -17.13
CA LYS A 22 -12.02 -11.99 -16.61
C LYS A 22 -13.34 -11.70 -15.91
N LYS A 23 -13.56 -10.46 -15.41
CA LYS A 23 -14.78 -10.03 -14.70
C LYS A 23 -15.17 -10.97 -13.57
N PHE A 24 -14.23 -11.23 -12.66
CA PHE A 24 -14.46 -12.16 -11.57
C PHE A 24 -15.62 -11.73 -10.66
N PRO A 25 -16.39 -12.70 -10.14
CA PRO A 25 -17.44 -12.41 -9.19
C PRO A 25 -16.85 -12.19 -7.79
N LEU A 26 -17.65 -11.65 -6.86
CA LEU A 26 -17.18 -11.21 -5.54
C LEU A 26 -16.70 -12.37 -4.65
N GLU A 27 -17.19 -13.59 -4.91
CA GLU A 27 -16.79 -14.85 -4.28
C GLU A 27 -15.30 -15.15 -4.51
N ARG A 28 -14.73 -14.66 -5.62
CA ARG A 28 -13.30 -14.80 -5.90
C ARG A 28 -12.43 -13.77 -5.15
N GLY A 29 -13.04 -12.89 -4.36
CA GLY A 29 -12.38 -11.86 -3.56
C GLY A 29 -12.60 -10.45 -4.09
N TYR A 30 -12.59 -9.47 -3.18
CA TYR A 30 -12.87 -8.08 -3.52
C TYR A 30 -11.93 -7.49 -4.58
N LEU A 31 -10.61 -7.69 -4.46
CA LEU A 31 -9.65 -7.15 -5.42
C LEU A 31 -9.80 -7.75 -6.84
N ALA A 32 -10.31 -8.98 -6.94
CA ALA A 32 -10.56 -9.63 -8.24
C ALA A 32 -11.84 -9.09 -8.88
N HIS A 33 -12.84 -8.79 -8.04
CA HIS A 33 -14.09 -8.19 -8.44
C HIS A 33 -13.98 -6.69 -8.77
N VAL A 34 -13.08 -5.98 -8.09
CA VAL A 34 -12.85 -4.53 -8.21
C VAL A 34 -11.38 -4.26 -8.58
N PRO A 35 -10.97 -4.54 -9.84
CA PRO A 35 -9.56 -4.48 -10.23
C PRO A 35 -8.95 -3.08 -10.15
N ILE A 36 -9.77 -2.04 -10.22
CA ILE A 36 -9.34 -0.63 -10.13
C ILE A 36 -8.52 -0.35 -8.86
N GLN A 37 -8.81 -1.02 -7.75
CA GLN A 37 -8.01 -0.83 -6.53
C GLN A 37 -6.62 -1.46 -6.64
N SER A 38 -6.50 -2.62 -7.28
CA SER A 38 -5.20 -3.21 -7.61
C SER A 38 -4.41 -2.30 -8.55
N PHE A 39 -5.10 -1.68 -9.53
CA PHE A 39 -4.50 -0.72 -10.44
C PHE A 39 -3.98 0.53 -9.70
N LEU A 40 -4.81 1.17 -8.87
CA LEU A 40 -4.42 2.35 -8.10
C LEU A 40 -3.24 2.06 -7.17
N PHE A 41 -3.26 0.90 -6.49
CA PHE A 41 -2.14 0.46 -5.67
C PHE A 41 -0.86 0.26 -6.49
N GLY A 42 -0.96 -0.36 -7.66
CA GLY A 42 0.18 -0.53 -8.56
C GLY A 42 0.75 0.80 -9.07
N VAL A 43 -0.11 1.75 -9.42
CA VAL A 43 0.31 3.12 -9.78
C VAL A 43 0.99 3.82 -8.60
N ALA A 44 0.47 3.68 -7.37
CA ALA A 44 1.09 4.24 -6.18
C ALA A 44 2.48 3.65 -5.89
N LEU A 45 2.68 2.35 -6.13
CA LEU A 45 3.99 1.69 -6.04
C LEU A 45 4.99 2.22 -7.07
N ILE A 46 4.56 2.39 -8.33
CA ILE A 46 5.39 3.00 -9.38
C ILE A 46 5.75 4.43 -8.98
N TYR A 47 4.77 5.21 -8.51
CA TYR A 47 4.99 6.56 -8.01
C TYR A 47 6.00 6.57 -6.86
N SER A 48 5.94 5.63 -5.92
CA SER A 48 6.91 5.56 -4.82
C SER A 48 8.32 5.24 -5.28
N GLY A 49 8.48 4.28 -6.20
CA GLY A 49 9.80 4.00 -6.77
C GLY A 49 10.41 5.20 -7.51
N LEU A 50 9.59 5.92 -8.30
CA LEU A 50 10.03 7.12 -9.02
C LEU A 50 10.29 8.30 -8.08
N GLY A 51 9.38 8.57 -7.14
CA GLY A 51 9.49 9.64 -6.16
C GLY A 51 10.70 9.47 -5.25
N SER A 52 10.92 8.26 -4.74
CA SER A 52 12.10 7.94 -3.94
C SER A 52 13.39 8.03 -4.76
N GLY A 53 13.38 7.53 -6.00
CA GLY A 53 14.51 7.69 -6.92
C GLY A 53 14.86 9.16 -7.17
N PHE A 54 13.85 10.00 -7.40
CA PHE A 54 14.02 11.43 -7.59
C PHE A 54 14.55 12.12 -6.33
N PHE A 55 14.06 11.76 -5.14
CA PHE A 55 14.58 12.30 -3.90
C PHE A 55 16.06 11.93 -3.71
N HIS A 56 16.43 10.68 -3.87
CA HIS A 56 17.81 10.24 -3.68
C HIS A 56 18.77 10.79 -4.72
N ALA A 57 18.30 11.07 -5.95
CA ALA A 57 19.11 11.68 -6.99
C ALA A 57 19.28 13.20 -6.81
N SER A 58 18.29 13.88 -6.24
CA SER A 58 18.26 15.36 -6.20
C SER A 58 18.52 15.95 -4.82
N LEU A 59 18.20 15.23 -3.75
CA LEU A 59 18.19 15.70 -2.36
C LEU A 59 17.43 17.03 -2.17
N THR A 60 16.43 17.27 -3.02
CA THR A 60 15.64 18.51 -2.98
C THR A 60 14.39 18.35 -2.13
N ARG A 61 13.88 19.50 -1.67
CA ARG A 61 12.58 19.60 -1.00
C ARG A 61 11.45 18.98 -1.85
N TYR A 62 11.42 19.27 -3.14
CA TYR A 62 10.43 18.71 -4.06
C TYR A 62 10.58 17.19 -4.22
N GLY A 63 11.82 16.69 -4.30
CA GLY A 63 12.10 15.26 -4.30
C GLY A 63 11.54 14.56 -3.07
N GLN A 64 11.82 15.09 -1.88
CA GLN A 64 11.32 14.53 -0.63
C GLN A 64 9.80 14.56 -0.54
N GLN A 65 9.18 15.63 -1.04
CA GLN A 65 7.73 15.76 -1.09
C GLN A 65 7.08 14.69 -1.98
N CYS A 66 7.69 14.40 -3.14
CA CYS A 66 7.25 13.31 -4.00
C CYS A 66 7.44 11.93 -3.37
N ASP A 67 8.62 11.68 -2.77
CA ASP A 67 8.94 10.40 -2.10
C ASP A 67 7.92 10.08 -1.01
N VAL A 68 7.77 11.00 -0.04
CA VAL A 68 6.88 10.77 1.09
C VAL A 68 5.40 10.84 0.69
N GLY A 69 5.03 11.74 -0.23
CA GLY A 69 3.68 11.80 -0.78
C GLY A 69 3.25 10.46 -1.41
N ALA A 70 4.17 9.81 -2.13
CA ALA A 70 3.94 8.49 -2.69
C ALA A 70 3.79 7.39 -1.63
N MET A 71 4.55 7.46 -0.54
CA MET A 71 4.38 6.54 0.59
C MET A 71 2.96 6.59 1.16
N TYR A 72 2.40 7.79 1.35
CA TYR A 72 1.02 7.94 1.82
C TYR A 72 0.00 7.48 0.79
N ALA A 73 0.23 7.71 -0.51
CA ALA A 73 -0.63 7.17 -1.56
C ALA A 73 -0.71 5.64 -1.51
N MET A 74 0.43 4.95 -1.31
CA MET A 74 0.46 3.50 -1.15
C MET A 74 -0.30 3.04 0.10
N MET A 75 -0.07 3.70 1.25
CA MET A 75 -0.75 3.37 2.51
C MET A 75 -2.27 3.57 2.41
N LEU A 76 -2.72 4.67 1.79
CA LEU A 76 -4.14 4.93 1.52
C LEU A 76 -4.75 3.86 0.62
N CYS A 77 -4.05 3.46 -0.45
CA CYS A 77 -4.52 2.38 -1.33
C CYS A 77 -4.72 1.08 -0.55
N ILE A 78 -3.76 0.68 0.28
CA ILE A 78 -3.88 -0.55 1.07
C ILE A 78 -4.99 -0.45 2.11
N ALA A 79 -5.12 0.68 2.80
CA ALA A 79 -6.18 0.88 3.79
C ALA A 79 -7.58 0.88 3.15
N ALA A 80 -7.69 1.36 1.93
CA ALA A 80 -8.95 1.42 1.19
C ALA A 80 -9.49 0.07 0.71
N ILE A 81 -8.61 -0.92 0.50
CA ILE A 81 -8.98 -2.27 0.06
C ILE A 81 -9.90 -2.98 1.07
N PRO A 82 -9.53 -3.14 2.36
CA PRO A 82 -10.41 -3.75 3.34
C PRO A 82 -11.70 -2.94 3.50
N VAL A 83 -11.64 -1.60 3.55
CA VAL A 83 -12.85 -0.76 3.61
C VAL A 83 -13.83 -1.07 2.46
N GLY A 84 -13.32 -1.12 1.23
CA GLY A 84 -14.13 -1.49 0.07
C GLY A 84 -14.61 -2.94 0.10
N SER A 85 -13.79 -3.85 0.62
CA SER A 85 -14.16 -5.25 0.81
C SER A 85 -15.30 -5.41 1.83
N TRP A 86 -15.32 -4.58 2.87
CA TRP A 86 -16.35 -4.57 3.91
C TRP A 86 -17.65 -3.96 3.39
N LEU A 87 -17.54 -2.94 2.54
CA LEU A 87 -18.66 -2.20 1.96
C LEU A 87 -18.56 -2.20 0.42
N PRO A 88 -18.74 -3.34 -0.26
CA PRO A 88 -18.57 -3.42 -1.73
C PRO A 88 -19.65 -2.64 -2.49
N GLN A 89 -20.82 -2.49 -1.87
CA GLN A 89 -21.94 -1.71 -2.37
C GLN A 89 -22.46 -0.76 -1.29
N LEU A 90 -22.89 0.43 -1.71
CA LEU A 90 -23.54 1.43 -0.88
C LEU A 90 -25.00 1.56 -1.31
N LYS A 91 -25.88 1.83 -0.35
CA LYS A 91 -27.31 2.09 -0.57
C LYS A 91 -27.57 3.58 -0.35
N ILE A 92 -28.27 4.22 -1.28
CA ILE A 92 -28.70 5.62 -1.10
C ILE A 92 -29.83 5.63 -0.07
N LEU A 93 -29.66 6.42 1.00
CA LEU A 93 -30.63 6.53 2.09
C LEU A 93 -32.00 6.92 1.54
N GLY A 94 -33.07 6.23 1.98
CA GLY A 94 -34.43 6.49 1.51
C GLY A 94 -34.77 5.90 0.13
N THR A 95 -33.87 5.19 -0.54
CA THR A 95 -34.13 4.53 -1.83
C THR A 95 -33.72 3.05 -1.81
N ASN A 96 -34.14 2.26 -2.79
CA ASN A 96 -33.64 0.88 -3.00
C ASN A 96 -32.41 0.80 -3.92
N TYR A 97 -31.88 1.95 -4.37
CA TYR A 97 -30.76 1.98 -5.29
C TYR A 97 -29.43 1.62 -4.59
N LYS A 98 -28.70 0.67 -5.17
CA LYS A 98 -27.35 0.26 -4.73
C LYS A 98 -26.35 0.59 -5.82
N PHE A 99 -25.19 1.11 -5.43
CA PHE A 99 -24.07 1.37 -6.33
C PHE A 99 -22.77 0.84 -5.74
N ALA A 100 -21.78 0.56 -6.59
CA ALA A 100 -20.50 0.09 -6.14
C ALA A 100 -19.75 1.19 -5.35
N SER A 101 -19.11 0.84 -4.25
CA SER A 101 -18.39 1.82 -3.40
C SER A 101 -17.07 2.31 -4.01
N TRP A 102 -16.51 1.55 -4.96
CA TRP A 102 -15.17 1.78 -5.48
C TRP A 102 -14.95 3.18 -6.10
N PRO A 103 -15.91 3.85 -6.77
CA PRO A 103 -15.66 5.19 -7.33
C PRO A 103 -15.42 6.22 -6.22
N LEU A 104 -16.21 6.16 -5.14
CA LEU A 104 -16.03 7.02 -3.99
C LEU A 104 -14.70 6.75 -3.30
N ILE A 105 -14.35 5.46 -3.13
CA ILE A 105 -13.07 5.07 -2.53
C ILE A 105 -11.89 5.55 -3.38
N ALA A 106 -11.96 5.38 -4.71
CA ALA A 106 -10.93 5.87 -5.63
C ALA A 106 -10.77 7.39 -5.54
N LEU A 107 -11.88 8.13 -5.49
CA LEU A 107 -11.85 9.58 -5.30
C LEU A 107 -11.18 9.96 -3.97
N LEU A 108 -11.53 9.29 -2.86
CA LEU A 108 -10.93 9.54 -1.55
C LEU A 108 -9.43 9.22 -1.52
N ILE A 109 -8.99 8.16 -2.21
CA ILE A 109 -7.56 7.85 -2.36
C ILE A 109 -6.85 9.01 -3.08
N VAL A 110 -7.39 9.50 -4.19
CA VAL A 110 -6.77 10.59 -4.97
C VAL A 110 -6.74 11.90 -4.18
N LEU A 111 -7.85 12.26 -3.53
CA LEU A 111 -7.94 13.46 -2.70
C LEU A 111 -7.01 13.37 -1.50
N GLY A 112 -6.99 12.23 -0.79
CA GLY A 112 -6.09 11.99 0.33
C GLY A 112 -4.63 12.01 -0.09
N SER A 113 -4.27 11.36 -1.20
CA SER A 113 -2.90 11.35 -1.72
C SER A 113 -2.43 12.76 -2.09
N THR A 114 -3.30 13.55 -2.72
CA THR A 114 -3.04 14.96 -3.03
C THR A 114 -2.87 15.78 -1.75
N TYR A 115 -3.77 15.61 -0.78
CA TYR A 115 -3.72 16.28 0.52
C TYR A 115 -2.40 16.01 1.24
N PHE A 116 -2.05 14.74 1.47
CA PHE A 116 -0.83 14.39 2.18
C PHE A 116 0.41 14.84 1.39
N THR A 117 0.42 14.74 0.06
CA THR A 117 1.55 15.24 -0.74
C THR A 117 1.72 16.75 -0.62
N TYR A 118 0.63 17.52 -0.71
CA TYR A 118 0.68 18.98 -0.65
C TYR A 118 1.07 19.49 0.74
N PHE A 119 0.43 18.95 1.77
CA PHE A 119 0.62 19.35 3.16
C PHE A 119 1.78 18.64 3.86
N LYS A 120 2.67 17.98 3.11
CA LYS A 120 3.76 17.15 3.65
C LYS A 120 4.60 17.84 4.74
N TRP A 121 4.75 19.15 4.63
CA TRP A 121 5.58 19.97 5.51
C TRP A 121 4.89 20.43 6.79
N GLU A 122 3.58 20.16 6.93
CA GLU A 122 2.80 20.58 8.09
C GLU A 122 2.75 19.50 9.18
N TYR A 123 3.34 18.32 8.95
CA TYR A 123 3.33 17.21 9.89
C TYR A 123 4.63 16.40 9.86
N GLU A 124 4.93 15.76 10.99
CA GLU A 124 6.09 14.90 11.10
C GLU A 124 5.87 13.56 10.39
N PHE A 125 6.89 13.14 9.62
CA PHE A 125 6.81 11.89 8.88
C PHE A 125 6.69 10.67 9.81
N THR A 126 7.46 10.64 10.89
CA THR A 126 7.51 9.52 11.84
C THR A 126 6.16 9.31 12.51
N GLU A 127 5.52 10.39 12.95
CA GLU A 127 4.21 10.35 13.59
C GLU A 127 3.14 9.81 12.64
N VAL A 128 2.95 10.46 11.48
CA VAL A 128 1.91 10.07 10.51
C VAL A 128 2.12 8.65 9.99
N SER A 129 3.35 8.27 9.66
CA SER A 129 3.64 6.91 9.18
C SER A 129 3.40 5.84 10.23
N SER A 130 3.64 6.15 11.51
CA SER A 130 3.33 5.24 12.62
C SER A 130 1.82 5.06 12.76
N TYR A 131 1.04 6.15 12.71
CA TYR A 131 -0.42 6.08 12.72
C TYR A 131 -0.98 5.26 11.56
N PHE A 132 -0.52 5.52 10.33
CA PHE A 132 -0.94 4.74 9.16
C PHE A 132 -0.59 3.26 9.31
N THR A 133 0.60 2.93 9.81
CA THR A 133 1.00 1.54 10.03
C THR A 133 0.06 0.83 11.01
N TRP A 134 -0.30 1.49 12.12
CA TRP A 134 -1.26 0.94 13.07
C TRP A 134 -2.65 0.77 12.47
N VAL A 135 -3.15 1.77 11.74
CA VAL A 135 -4.44 1.69 11.03
C VAL A 135 -4.46 0.51 10.05
N LEU A 136 -3.39 0.32 9.29
CA LEU A 136 -3.24 -0.80 8.37
C LEU A 136 -3.26 -2.15 9.07
N LEU A 137 -2.55 -2.28 10.21
CA LEU A 137 -2.55 -3.51 11.00
C LEU A 137 -3.93 -3.80 11.59
N VAL A 138 -4.64 -2.78 12.09
CA VAL A 138 -6.01 -2.92 12.58
C VAL A 138 -6.94 -3.38 11.46
N PHE A 139 -6.88 -2.75 10.28
CA PHE A 139 -7.72 -3.13 9.15
C PHE A 139 -7.40 -4.55 8.64
N ALA A 140 -6.13 -4.93 8.62
CA ALA A 140 -5.71 -6.28 8.27
C ALA A 140 -6.24 -7.32 9.28
N ALA A 141 -6.17 -7.02 10.59
CA ALA A 141 -6.67 -7.88 11.66
C ALA A 141 -8.20 -7.99 11.66
N VAL A 142 -8.92 -6.87 11.50
CA VAL A 142 -10.39 -6.86 11.38
C VAL A 142 -10.85 -7.70 10.18
N SER A 143 -10.07 -7.74 9.10
CA SER A 143 -10.40 -8.57 7.94
C SER A 143 -10.36 -10.08 8.23
N LEU A 144 -9.62 -10.53 9.24
CA LEU A 144 -9.58 -11.96 9.65
C LEU A 144 -10.87 -12.43 10.33
N ILE A 145 -11.55 -11.54 11.05
CA ILE A 145 -12.72 -11.88 11.86
C ILE A 145 -14.04 -11.74 11.09
N GLN A 146 -13.98 -11.37 9.81
CA GLN A 146 -15.17 -11.19 8.99
C GLN A 146 -15.73 -12.52 8.53
N ARG A 147 -17.01 -12.75 8.89
CA ARG A 147 -17.74 -13.96 8.50
C ARG A 147 -17.82 -14.10 6.99
N GLY A 148 -17.65 -15.32 6.50
CA GLY A 148 -17.71 -15.64 5.07
C GLY A 148 -16.49 -15.19 4.27
N LYS A 149 -15.43 -14.70 4.91
CA LYS A 149 -14.16 -14.36 4.24
C LYS A 149 -13.05 -15.29 4.69
N HIS A 150 -12.25 -15.74 3.73
CA HIS A 150 -11.06 -16.52 3.96
C HIS A 150 -9.86 -15.80 3.36
N LEU A 151 -8.82 -15.56 4.17
CA LEU A 151 -7.59 -14.89 3.78
C LEU A 151 -6.40 -15.79 4.16
N GLN A 152 -5.34 -15.78 3.36
CA GLN A 152 -4.15 -16.58 3.62
C GLN A 152 -3.22 -15.88 4.61
N LEU A 153 -3.26 -16.31 5.88
CA LEU A 153 -2.51 -15.71 6.98
C LEU A 153 -0.99 -15.65 6.75
N ARG A 154 -0.42 -16.58 5.96
CA ARG A 154 1.01 -16.59 5.61
C ARG A 154 1.50 -15.25 5.06
N TRP A 155 0.67 -14.57 4.27
CA TRP A 155 1.03 -13.29 3.66
C TRP A 155 0.99 -12.16 4.68
N LEU A 156 0.07 -12.19 5.65
CA LEU A 156 0.03 -11.23 6.74
C LEU A 156 1.25 -11.39 7.65
N ILE A 157 1.62 -12.63 7.99
CA ILE A 157 2.84 -12.91 8.77
C ILE A 157 4.07 -12.40 8.03
N ALA A 158 4.20 -12.71 6.73
CA ALA A 158 5.31 -12.22 5.91
C ALA A 158 5.36 -10.69 5.85
N ALA A 159 4.21 -10.01 5.77
CA ALA A 159 4.13 -8.56 5.82
C ALA A 159 4.61 -8.01 7.17
N ILE A 160 4.09 -8.54 8.29
CA ILE A 160 4.47 -8.11 9.65
C ILE A 160 5.98 -8.30 9.89
N VAL A 161 6.52 -9.46 9.54
CA VAL A 161 7.95 -9.73 9.66
C VAL A 161 8.76 -8.76 8.81
N SER A 162 8.34 -8.52 7.57
CA SER A 162 9.04 -7.60 6.66
C SER A 162 9.08 -6.18 7.22
N ILE A 163 7.96 -5.63 7.69
CA ILE A 163 7.94 -4.24 8.20
C ILE A 163 8.73 -4.09 9.50
N ILE A 164 8.74 -5.10 10.38
CA ILE A 164 9.57 -5.09 11.60
C ILE A 164 11.06 -5.09 11.25
N ILE A 165 11.49 -6.01 10.39
CA ILE A 165 12.90 -6.11 9.96
C ILE A 165 13.32 -4.82 9.28
N ALA A 166 12.49 -4.34 8.36
CA ALA A 166 12.74 -3.09 7.67
C ALA A 166 12.92 -1.96 8.71
N ALA A 167 11.98 -1.79 9.65
CA ALA A 167 11.99 -0.67 10.57
C ALA A 167 13.27 -0.68 11.42
N LYS A 168 13.72 -1.87 11.82
CA LYS A 168 14.98 -2.06 12.54
C LYS A 168 16.21 -1.75 11.70
N ILE A 169 16.24 -2.16 10.44
CA ILE A 169 17.36 -1.81 9.54
C ILE A 169 17.44 -0.29 9.36
N ARG A 170 16.32 0.38 9.10
CA ARG A 170 16.30 1.84 8.97
C ARG A 170 16.72 2.55 10.26
N GLU A 171 16.26 2.08 11.42
CA GLU A 171 16.65 2.63 12.71
C GLU A 171 18.15 2.51 12.95
N LEU A 172 18.74 1.34 12.67
CA LEU A 172 20.17 1.10 12.81
C LEU A 172 21.00 1.89 11.79
N ASP A 173 20.52 2.03 10.56
CA ASP A 173 21.16 2.82 9.50
C ASP A 173 21.18 4.31 9.88
N MET A 174 20.07 4.85 10.41
CA MET A 174 20.02 6.23 10.92
C MET A 174 20.91 6.48 12.15
N GLN A 175 21.32 5.42 12.85
CA GLN A 175 22.24 5.48 14.00
C GLN A 175 23.70 5.20 13.60
N ASP A 176 24.00 5.06 12.30
CA ASP A 176 25.30 4.65 11.77
C ASP A 176 25.80 3.32 12.37
N ARG A 177 24.87 2.40 12.67
CA ARG A 177 25.11 1.11 13.35
C ARG A 177 24.90 -0.11 12.47
N PHE A 178 24.52 0.08 11.21
CA PHE A 178 24.18 -1.02 10.31
C PHE A 178 25.23 -1.30 9.24
N THR A 179 25.69 -0.26 8.54
CA THR A 179 26.65 -0.37 7.44
C THR A 179 27.71 0.71 7.55
N ASP A 180 28.97 0.33 7.44
CA ASP A 180 30.09 1.28 7.34
C ASP A 180 30.08 2.00 5.98
N PRO A 181 30.69 3.20 5.87
CA PRO A 181 30.83 3.92 4.60
C PRO A 181 31.53 3.12 3.50
N ASP A 182 32.39 2.16 3.87
CA ASP A 182 33.12 1.28 2.95
C ASP A 182 32.37 -0.02 2.62
N SER A 183 31.14 -0.19 3.13
CA SER A 183 30.32 -1.38 2.88
C SER A 183 29.82 -1.42 1.43
N PHE A 184 29.85 -2.61 0.83
CA PHE A 184 29.27 -2.85 -0.51
C PHE A 184 27.74 -2.74 -0.56
N PHE A 185 27.07 -2.79 0.59
CA PHE A 185 25.62 -2.64 0.71
C PHE A 185 25.29 -1.51 1.69
N GLN A 186 24.25 -0.74 1.34
CA GLN A 186 23.74 0.38 2.13
C GLN A 186 22.49 -0.05 2.91
N GLY A 187 22.44 0.20 4.22
CA GLY A 187 21.28 -0.12 5.05
C GLY A 187 19.98 0.48 4.53
N HIS A 188 20.00 1.76 4.11
CA HIS A 188 18.83 2.40 3.50
C HIS A 188 18.32 1.71 2.22
N ALA A 189 19.23 1.20 1.38
CA ALA A 189 18.84 0.45 0.18
C ALA A 189 18.20 -0.90 0.54
N VAL A 190 18.67 -1.56 1.61
CA VAL A 190 18.07 -2.79 2.13
C VAL A 190 16.70 -2.50 2.73
N TRP A 191 16.55 -1.40 3.47
CA TRP A 191 15.26 -0.91 3.98
C TRP A 191 14.22 -0.77 2.85
N HIS A 192 14.58 -0.14 1.74
CA HIS A 192 13.71 -0.01 0.57
C HIS A 192 13.29 -1.37 0.00
N LEU A 193 14.21 -2.32 -0.12
CA LEU A 193 13.89 -3.64 -0.65
C LEU A 193 12.89 -4.38 0.25
N ILE A 194 13.14 -4.41 1.56
CA ILE A 194 12.30 -5.16 2.51
C ILE A 194 10.95 -4.48 2.72
N SER A 195 10.90 -3.14 2.75
CA SER A 195 9.62 -2.42 2.81
C SER A 195 8.80 -2.60 1.52
N SER A 196 9.45 -2.72 0.36
CA SER A 196 8.78 -3.13 -0.88
C SER A 196 8.16 -4.53 -0.77
N CYS A 197 8.88 -5.49 -0.18
CA CYS A 197 8.34 -6.82 0.14
C CYS A 197 7.15 -6.76 1.10
N TYR A 198 7.18 -5.90 2.14
CA TYR A 198 6.04 -5.67 3.01
C TYR A 198 4.79 -5.29 2.20
N TYR A 199 4.92 -4.30 1.31
CA TYR A 199 3.80 -3.85 0.47
C TYR A 199 3.30 -4.94 -0.49
N ALA A 200 4.20 -5.75 -1.05
CA ALA A 200 3.83 -6.90 -1.86
C ALA A 200 3.06 -7.95 -1.04
N PHE A 201 3.53 -8.28 0.16
CA PHE A 201 2.90 -9.30 1.01
C PHE A 201 1.55 -8.85 1.57
N ILE A 202 1.40 -7.58 1.99
CA ILE A 202 0.10 -7.10 2.46
C ILE A 202 -0.92 -7.01 1.31
N PHE A 203 -0.46 -6.67 0.09
CA PHE A 203 -1.29 -6.76 -1.10
C PHE A 203 -1.71 -8.20 -1.39
N LEU A 204 -0.78 -9.16 -1.37
CA LEU A 204 -1.07 -10.58 -1.57
C LEU A 204 -2.01 -11.15 -0.50
N TYR A 205 -1.89 -10.68 0.74
CA TYR A 205 -2.80 -11.01 1.83
C TYR A 205 -4.22 -10.60 1.48
N LEU A 206 -4.45 -9.32 1.18
CA LEU A 206 -5.77 -8.80 0.82
C LEU A 206 -6.29 -9.41 -0.50
N ARG A 207 -5.38 -9.72 -1.43
CA ARG A 207 -5.69 -10.37 -2.70
C ARG A 207 -6.06 -11.83 -2.56
N SER A 208 -5.61 -12.49 -1.51
CA SER A 208 -5.96 -13.89 -1.22
C SER A 208 -7.37 -14.08 -0.66
N GLU A 209 -8.12 -12.98 -0.52
CA GLU A 209 -9.52 -13.03 -0.10
C GLU A 209 -10.33 -13.94 -1.02
N GLU A 210 -11.03 -14.89 -0.42
CA GLU A 210 -12.11 -15.67 -1.05
C GLU A 210 -13.36 -15.54 -0.18
N ARG A 211 -14.55 -15.48 -0.79
CA ARG A 211 -15.81 -15.43 -0.06
C ARG A 211 -16.63 -16.68 -0.29
N ARG A 212 -17.17 -17.22 0.80
CA ARG A 212 -18.02 -18.42 0.82
C ARG A 212 -19.33 -18.14 1.53
#